data_AF-A0A7S2W2W8-F1
#
_entry.id   AF-A0A7S2W2W8-F1
#
_cell.length_a   1.000
_cell.length_b   1.000
_cell.length_c   1.000
_cell.angle_alpha   90.00
_cell.angle_beta   90.00
_cell.angle_gamma   90.00
#
_symmetry.space_group_name_H-M   'P 1'
#
loop_
_entity.id
_entity.type
_entity.pdbx_description
1 polymer ?
#
loop_
_entity_poly.entity_id
_entity_poly.type
_entity_poly.pdbx_seq_one_letter_code
_entity_poly.pdbx_strand_id
1 'polypeptide(L)'
;EGESLAHAILEMKSNQIQPDNSGPLYATFSANLMHTAPMAHNSCPYFRWTGTKGELVIPGNGLNPDGGGGLLLYDDKFPNGVPLIQTENRQGAFFLGYKGVWEVMMDILKRNDREAALKTVSEALKDVATALAIYQSSESREWVNVQCINANSSID
;
A
#
# COMPACT_ATOMS: atom_id res chain seq x y z
N GLU A 1 10.81 -19.15 12.03
CA GLU A 1 10.95 -17.70 11.82
C GLU A 1 10.91 -17.48 10.31
N GLY A 2 9.91 -16.77 9.81
CA GLY A 2 9.66 -16.63 8.37
C GLY A 2 10.53 -15.53 7.79
N GLU A 3 11.30 -15.86 6.76
CA GLU A 3 12.13 -14.91 6.02
C GLU A 3 11.23 -13.84 5.39
N SER A 4 11.49 -12.56 5.69
CA SER A 4 10.89 -11.45 4.95
C SER A 4 11.55 -11.39 3.58
N LEU A 5 10.77 -11.59 2.52
CA LEU A 5 11.29 -11.52 1.14
C LEU A 5 11.65 -10.09 0.71
N ALA A 6 11.02 -9.08 1.34
CA ALA A 6 11.35 -7.68 1.14
C ALA A 6 10.81 -6.84 2.30
N HIS A 7 11.71 -6.20 3.03
CA HIS A 7 11.40 -5.04 3.85
C HIS A 7 11.92 -3.80 3.11
N ALA A 8 11.02 -2.90 2.73
CA ALA A 8 11.39 -1.66 2.07
C ALA A 8 11.04 -0.48 2.97
N ILE A 9 12.01 0.39 3.19
CA ILE A 9 11.80 1.71 3.79
C ILE A 9 11.66 2.69 2.63
N LEU A 10 10.48 3.29 2.53
CA LEU A 10 10.19 4.32 1.53
C LEU A 10 10.13 5.67 2.25
N GLU A 11 11.07 6.55 1.93
CA GLU A 11 10.99 7.95 2.32
C GLU A 11 10.22 8.72 1.24
N MET A 12 9.05 9.25 1.61
CA MET A 12 8.21 10.00 0.68
C MET A 12 8.54 11.49 0.78
N LYS A 13 9.17 12.04 -0.27
CA LYS A 13 9.32 13.49 -0.42
C LYS A 13 7.98 14.09 -0.85
N SER A 14 7.31 14.79 0.07
CA SER A 14 6.04 15.46 -0.23
C SER A 14 6.28 16.78 -0.97
N ASN A 15 5.63 16.95 -2.13
CA ASN A 15 5.49 18.25 -2.81
C ASN A 15 4.25 19.04 -2.34
N GLN A 16 3.44 18.47 -1.45
CA GLN A 16 2.34 19.17 -0.78
C GLN A 16 2.81 19.70 0.57
N ILE A 17 2.27 20.86 0.97
CA ILE A 17 2.53 21.53 2.25
C ILE A 17 2.31 20.51 3.38
N GLN A 18 3.42 19.98 3.87
CA GLN A 18 3.41 19.21 5.11
C GLN A 18 3.07 20.18 6.24
N PRO A 19 2.16 19.84 7.16
CA PRO A 19 1.91 20.66 8.34
C PRO A 19 3.23 20.91 9.07
N ASP A 20 3.46 22.13 9.55
CA ASP A 20 4.68 22.49 10.26
C ASP A 20 4.99 21.46 11.36
N ASN A 21 6.26 21.03 11.44
CA ASN A 21 6.78 19.99 12.34
C ASN A 21 6.30 18.54 12.08
N SER A 22 5.75 18.19 10.92
CA SER A 22 5.36 16.80 10.65
C SER A 22 6.52 15.82 10.45
N GLY A 23 7.73 16.31 10.14
CA GLY A 23 8.89 15.49 9.81
C GLY A 23 8.75 14.73 8.49
N PRO A 24 9.81 14.07 7.99
CA PRO A 24 9.71 13.18 6.83
C PRO A 24 8.70 12.06 7.08
N LEU A 25 7.87 11.76 6.08
CA LEU A 25 6.94 10.65 6.13
C LEU A 25 7.67 9.37 5.71
N TYR A 26 7.78 8.43 6.64
CA TYR A 26 8.31 7.10 6.37
C TYR A 26 7.17 6.09 6.28
N ALA A 27 7.10 5.41 5.13
CA ALA A 27 6.28 4.24 4.98
C ALA A 27 7.20 3.01 5.04
N THR A 28 6.88 2.08 5.92
CA THR A 28 7.55 0.78 5.96
C THR A 28 6.60 -0.25 5.37
N PHE A 29 7.05 -0.92 4.32
CA PHE A 29 6.36 -2.08 3.78
C PHE A 29 7.12 -3.33 4.18
N SER A 30 6.41 -4.29 4.78
CA SER A 30 6.97 -5.59 5.13
C SER A 30 6.16 -6.67 4.42
N ALA A 31 6.71 -7.22 3.34
CA ALA A 31 6.22 -8.47 2.79
C ALA A 31 6.80 -9.61 3.62
N ASN A 32 6.09 -9.98 4.68
CA ASN A 32 6.48 -11.14 5.48
C ASN A 32 5.90 -12.40 4.81
N LEU A 33 6.77 -13.26 4.25
CA LEU A 33 6.39 -14.62 3.94
C LEU A 33 6.34 -15.42 5.25
N MET A 34 5.19 -15.43 5.90
CA MET A 34 4.90 -16.53 6.80
C MET A 34 4.60 -17.76 5.93
N HIS A 35 5.40 -18.82 6.10
CA HIS A 35 5.27 -20.12 5.40
C HIS A 35 3.82 -20.65 5.41
N THR A 36 3.04 -20.31 6.42
CA THR A 36 1.62 -20.64 6.50
C THR A 36 0.79 -19.49 5.97
N ALA A 37 0.19 -19.69 4.80
CA ALA A 37 -0.99 -18.93 4.46
C ALA A 37 -2.05 -19.15 5.58
N PRO A 38 -2.78 -18.10 5.97
CA PRO A 38 -2.74 -16.77 5.38
C PRO A 38 -1.83 -15.83 6.20
N MET A 39 -1.23 -14.86 5.51
CA MET A 39 -0.60 -13.65 6.07
C MET A 39 -1.59 -12.78 6.89
N ALA A 40 -2.70 -13.36 7.34
CA ALA A 40 -3.86 -12.73 7.92
C ALA A 40 -3.84 -12.79 9.45
N HIS A 41 -2.78 -12.25 10.05
CA HIS A 41 -2.64 -12.22 11.50
C HIS A 41 -2.45 -10.79 12.00
N ASN A 42 -3.08 -10.44 13.12
CA ASN A 42 -2.98 -9.08 13.69
C ASN A 42 -1.53 -8.73 14.11
N SER A 43 -0.71 -9.72 14.46
CA SER A 43 0.70 -9.51 14.79
C SER A 43 1.60 -9.27 13.57
N CYS A 44 1.06 -9.37 12.35
CA CYS A 44 1.77 -9.12 11.10
C CYS A 44 0.95 -8.13 10.28
N PRO A 45 1.15 -6.81 10.47
CA PRO A 45 0.38 -5.81 9.74
C PRO A 45 0.66 -5.90 8.24
N TYR A 46 -0.36 -5.63 7.44
CA TYR A 46 -0.24 -5.60 5.98
C TYR A 46 0.40 -4.29 5.51
N PHE A 47 -0.02 -3.18 6.12
CA PHE A 47 0.62 -1.87 5.95
C PHE A 47 0.76 -1.16 7.30
N ARG A 48 1.86 -0.44 7.46
CA ARG A 48 2.11 0.47 8.58
C ARG A 48 2.68 1.78 8.05
N TRP A 49 2.02 2.87 8.41
CA TRP A 49 2.52 4.23 8.19
C TRP A 49 2.88 4.84 9.53
N THR A 50 4.13 5.26 9.70
CA THR A 50 4.61 5.85 10.96
C THR A 50 4.86 7.34 10.73
N GLY A 51 4.20 8.17 11.54
CA GLY A 51 4.41 9.62 11.55
C GLY A 51 4.87 10.10 12.93
N THR A 52 5.14 11.39 13.02
CA THR A 52 5.57 12.04 14.27
C THR A 52 4.51 12.05 15.38
N LYS A 53 3.24 11.79 15.04
CA LYS A 53 2.09 11.82 15.98
C LYS A 53 1.49 10.44 16.28
N GLY A 54 2.12 9.37 15.79
CA GLY A 54 1.58 8.02 15.90
C GLY A 54 1.69 7.23 14.60
N GLU A 55 1.00 6.10 14.55
CA GLU A 55 1.00 5.19 13.41
C GLU A 55 -0.41 4.82 12.95
N LEU A 56 -0.55 4.59 11.64
CA LEU A 56 -1.72 3.99 11.02
C LEU A 56 -1.37 2.58 10.59
N VAL A 57 -2.22 1.61 10.95
CA VAL A 57 -1.97 0.19 10.68
C VAL A 57 -3.18 -0.43 10.00
N ILE A 58 -2.95 -1.09 8.86
CA ILE A 58 -3.90 -2.03 8.27
C ILE A 58 -3.50 -3.43 8.73
N PRO A 59 -4.31 -4.10 9.56
CA PRO A 59 -4.00 -5.44 10.02
C PRO A 59 -4.09 -6.45 8.87
N GLY A 60 -3.25 -7.51 8.92
CA GLY A 60 -3.29 -8.57 7.92
C GLY A 60 -4.62 -9.35 7.89
N ASN A 61 -5.39 -9.33 8.97
CA ASN A 61 -6.60 -10.14 9.14
C ASN A 61 -7.65 -9.96 8.02
N GLY A 62 -7.62 -8.88 7.24
CA GLY A 62 -8.56 -8.65 6.13
C GLY A 62 -8.46 -9.66 4.97
N LEU A 63 -7.37 -10.44 4.92
CA LEU A 63 -7.19 -11.56 3.99
C LEU A 63 -7.84 -12.86 4.49
N ASN A 64 -8.27 -12.93 5.75
CA ASN A 64 -9.03 -14.05 6.30
C ASN A 64 -10.49 -13.95 5.84
N PRO A 65 -11.13 -15.04 5.37
CA PRO A 65 -12.57 -15.08 5.14
C PRO A 65 -13.41 -14.50 6.28
N ASP A 66 -13.03 -14.76 7.53
CA ASP A 66 -13.71 -14.27 8.73
C ASP A 66 -13.19 -12.90 9.21
N GLY A 67 -12.20 -12.33 8.51
CA GLY A 67 -11.54 -11.10 8.91
C GLY A 67 -12.06 -9.86 8.17
N GLY A 68 -12.25 -8.80 8.94
CA GLY A 68 -12.79 -7.53 8.44
C GLY A 68 -11.75 -6.51 7.98
N GLY A 69 -10.46 -6.82 8.11
CA GLY A 69 -9.40 -5.85 7.83
C GLY A 69 -9.51 -4.65 8.76
N GLY A 70 -9.45 -3.46 8.17
CA GLY A 70 -9.71 -2.19 8.86
C GLY A 70 -8.53 -1.23 8.78
N LEU A 71 -8.63 -0.17 9.57
CA LEU A 71 -7.58 0.82 9.77
C LEU A 71 -7.54 1.14 11.26
N LEU A 72 -6.38 0.94 11.89
CA LEU A 72 -6.14 1.21 13.29
C LEU A 72 -5.27 2.46 13.41
N LEU A 73 -5.57 3.33 14.37
CA LEU A 73 -4.73 4.44 14.79
C LEU A 73 -4.10 4.10 16.14
N TYR A 74 -2.78 4.23 16.23
CA TYR A 74 -2.05 4.22 17.48
C TYR A 74 -1.39 5.57 17.71
N ASP A 75 -1.61 6.16 18.88
CA ASP A 75 -0.98 7.40 19.32
C ASP A 75 -0.88 7.41 20.87
N ASP A 76 -0.43 8.52 21.45
CA ASP A 76 -0.31 8.66 22.91
C ASP A 76 -1.66 8.52 23.66
N LYS A 77 -2.78 8.80 22.99
CA LYS A 77 -4.13 8.67 23.55
C LYS A 77 -4.66 7.25 23.40
N PHE A 78 -4.27 6.56 22.34
CA PHE A 78 -4.69 5.22 21.98
C PHE A 78 -3.47 4.29 21.83
N PRO A 79 -2.72 4.02 22.92
CA PRO A 79 -1.49 3.22 22.85
C PRO A 79 -1.76 1.76 22.45
N ASN A 80 -3.00 1.29 22.65
CA ASN A 80 -3.42 -0.05 22.27
C ASN A 80 -4.12 -0.11 20.90
N GLY A 81 -4.20 1.02 20.20
CA GLY A 81 -4.88 1.15 18.91
C GLY A 81 -6.38 1.38 19.05
N VAL A 82 -6.95 2.17 18.14
CA VAL A 82 -8.40 2.36 17.99
C VAL A 82 -8.80 2.16 16.52
N PRO A 83 -9.90 1.43 16.23
CA PRO A 83 -10.39 1.29 14.87
C PRO A 83 -10.95 2.62 14.35
N LEU A 84 -10.44 3.09 13.21
CA LEU A 84 -10.97 4.21 12.46
C LEU A 84 -12.09 3.80 11.49
N ILE A 85 -12.10 2.53 11.09
CA ILE A 85 -13.12 1.94 10.23
C ILE A 85 -13.80 0.83 11.02
N GLN A 86 -15.13 0.89 11.14
CA GLN A 86 -15.90 -0.18 11.76
C GLN A 86 -15.89 -1.44 10.88
N THR A 87 -15.41 -2.54 11.44
CA THR A 87 -15.26 -3.83 10.75
C THR A 87 -16.21 -4.91 11.26
N GLU A 88 -17.10 -4.57 12.19
CA GLU A 88 -17.93 -5.50 12.96
C GLU A 88 -18.85 -6.39 12.10
N ASN A 89 -19.01 -6.10 10.80
CA ASN A 89 -19.74 -6.93 9.85
C ASN A 89 -19.02 -7.09 8.50
N ARG A 90 -17.69 -6.92 8.46
CA ARG A 90 -16.91 -7.11 7.23
C ARG A 90 -16.25 -8.48 7.28
N GLN A 91 -16.57 -9.32 6.31
CA GLN A 91 -15.92 -10.61 6.07
C GLN A 91 -15.23 -10.57 4.72
N GLY A 92 -14.01 -11.09 4.64
CA GLY A 92 -13.20 -11.07 3.42
C GLY A 92 -13.01 -9.66 2.86
N ALA A 93 -12.74 -8.67 3.72
CA ALA A 93 -12.73 -7.26 3.33
C ALA A 93 -11.76 -6.94 2.20
N PHE A 94 -10.64 -7.66 2.10
CA PHE A 94 -9.74 -7.58 0.96
C PHE A 94 -10.45 -7.93 -0.36
N PHE A 95 -11.26 -8.99 -0.35
CA PHE A 95 -11.96 -9.46 -1.54
C PHE A 95 -13.10 -8.54 -1.98
N LEU A 96 -13.71 -7.79 -1.05
CA LEU A 96 -14.71 -6.77 -1.37
C LEU A 96 -14.14 -5.67 -2.29
N GLY A 97 -12.84 -5.40 -2.21
CA GLY A 97 -12.16 -4.44 -3.09
C GLY A 97 -12.21 -4.83 -4.57
N TYR A 98 -12.18 -6.13 -4.91
CA TYR A 98 -12.20 -6.58 -6.31
C TYR A 98 -13.48 -6.22 -7.04
N LYS A 99 -14.62 -6.16 -6.34
CA LYS A 99 -15.88 -5.76 -6.96
C LYS A 99 -15.78 -4.35 -7.56
N GLY A 100 -15.22 -3.40 -6.79
CA GLY A 100 -15.03 -2.03 -7.26
C GLY A 100 -14.08 -1.93 -8.46
N VAL A 101 -13.03 -2.77 -8.50
CA VAL A 101 -12.11 -2.83 -9.65
C VAL A 101 -12.86 -3.25 -10.93
N TRP A 102 -13.71 -4.28 -10.85
CA TRP A 102 -14.50 -4.72 -12.00
C TRP A 102 -15.52 -3.69 -12.46
N GLU A 103 -16.15 -2.96 -11.53
CA GLU A 103 -17.08 -1.87 -11.85
C GLU A 103 -16.37 -0.76 -12.64
N VAL A 104 -15.20 -0.31 -12.18
CA VAL A 104 -14.40 0.70 -12.89
C VAL A 104 -13.97 0.22 -14.27
N MET A 105 -13.49 -1.02 -14.38
CA MET A 105 -13.08 -1.59 -15.68
C MET A 105 -14.25 -1.64 -16.67
N MET A 106 -15.43 -2.08 -16.20
CA MET A 106 -16.63 -2.13 -17.04
C MET A 106 -17.08 -0.75 -17.48
N ASP A 107 -16.97 0.26 -16.63
CA ASP A 107 -17.31 1.64 -16.99
C ASP A 107 -16.36 2.20 -18.06
N ILE A 108 -15.05 1.94 -17.94
CA ILE A 108 -14.06 2.31 -18.96
C ILE A 108 -14.42 1.67 -20.31
N LEU A 109 -14.72 0.36 -20.31
CA LEU A 109 -15.07 -0.37 -21.53
C LEU A 109 -16.37 0.14 -22.16
N LYS A 110 -17.43 0.32 -21.36
CA LYS A 110 -18.74 0.80 -21.85
C LYS A 110 -18.66 2.20 -22.45
N ARG A 111 -17.84 3.07 -21.87
CA ARG A 111 -17.66 4.46 -22.32
C ARG A 111 -16.59 4.60 -23.40
N ASN A 112 -15.84 3.53 -23.70
CA ASN A 112 -14.64 3.57 -24.53
C ASN A 112 -13.67 4.66 -24.07
N ASP A 113 -13.49 4.78 -22.75
CA ASP A 113 -12.70 5.84 -22.12
C ASP A 113 -11.19 5.53 -22.21
N ARG A 114 -10.58 5.91 -23.33
CA ARG A 114 -9.17 5.66 -23.61
C ARG A 114 -8.24 6.40 -22.65
N GLU A 115 -8.62 7.58 -22.20
CA GLU A 115 -7.79 8.37 -21.27
C GLU A 115 -7.71 7.66 -19.91
N ALA A 116 -8.85 7.22 -19.38
CA ALA A 116 -8.87 6.45 -18.15
C ALA A 116 -8.08 5.14 -18.28
N ALA A 117 -8.21 4.43 -19.39
CA ALA A 117 -7.44 3.21 -19.66
C ALA A 117 -5.93 3.46 -19.72
N LEU A 118 -5.47 4.51 -20.40
CA LEU A 118 -4.05 4.86 -20.44
C LEU A 118 -3.53 5.28 -19.06
N LYS A 119 -4.34 5.98 -18.29
CA LYS A 119 -3.99 6.36 -16.92
C LYS A 119 -3.78 5.14 -16.03
N THR A 120 -4.65 4.13 -16.08
CA THR A 120 -4.46 2.91 -15.27
C THR A 120 -3.18 2.17 -15.61
N VAL A 121 -2.82 2.09 -16.90
CA VAL A 121 -1.52 1.52 -17.34
C VAL A 121 -0.35 2.37 -16.82
N SER A 122 -0.43 3.70 -16.95
CA SER A 122 0.60 4.62 -16.46
C SER A 122 0.83 4.50 -14.96
N GLU A 123 -0.24 4.37 -14.16
CA GLU A 123 -0.11 4.13 -12.71
C GLU A 123 0.54 2.76 -12.43
N ALA A 124 0.14 1.69 -13.13
CA ALA A 124 0.74 0.36 -12.95
C ALA A 124 2.24 0.33 -13.33
N LEU A 125 2.67 1.13 -14.31
CA LEU A 125 4.09 1.27 -14.66
C LEU A 125 4.92 1.85 -13.50
N LYS A 126 4.34 2.69 -12.64
CA LYS A 126 5.04 3.23 -11.46
C LYS A 126 5.31 2.13 -10.43
N ASP A 127 4.40 1.17 -10.28
CA ASP A 127 4.61 0.01 -9.41
C ASP A 127 5.76 -0.86 -9.92
N VAL A 128 5.84 -1.08 -11.23
CA VAL A 128 6.96 -1.81 -11.86
C VAL A 128 8.28 -1.07 -11.67
N ALA A 129 8.30 0.25 -11.89
CA ALA A 129 9.50 1.06 -11.66
C ALA A 129 9.97 1.00 -10.20
N THR A 130 9.03 0.99 -9.26
CA THR A 130 9.32 0.85 -7.83
C THR A 130 9.89 -0.54 -7.51
N ALA A 131 9.28 -1.60 -8.03
CA ALA A 131 9.78 -2.97 -7.85
C ALA A 131 11.20 -3.15 -8.39
N LEU A 132 11.49 -2.56 -9.57
CA LEU A 132 12.83 -2.59 -10.15
C LEU A 132 13.84 -1.82 -9.28
N ALA A 133 13.47 -0.64 -8.77
CA ALA A 133 14.34 0.13 -7.88
C ALA A 133 14.64 -0.62 -6.58
N ILE A 134 13.65 -1.35 -6.02
CA ILE A 134 13.86 -2.21 -4.85
C ILE A 134 14.86 -3.32 -5.17
N TYR A 135 14.71 -3.99 -6.32
CA TYR A 135 15.64 -5.02 -6.76
C TYR A 135 17.06 -4.47 -6.92
N GLN A 136 17.22 -3.34 -7.62
CA GLN A 136 18.51 -2.67 -7.81
C GLN A 136 19.14 -2.26 -6.47
N SER A 137 18.35 -1.70 -5.55
CA SER A 137 18.80 -1.32 -4.21
C SER A 137 19.26 -2.54 -3.41
N SER A 138 18.59 -3.68 -3.54
CA SER A 138 19.00 -4.94 -2.91
C SER A 138 20.33 -5.46 -3.46
N GLU A 139 20.57 -5.34 -4.76
CA GLU A 139 21.83 -5.77 -5.38
C GLU A 139 23.00 -4.84 -5.04
N SER A 140 22.78 -3.52 -5.13
CA SER A 140 23.82 -2.51 -4.91
C SER A 140 24.07 -2.20 -3.43
N ARG A 141 23.09 -2.46 -2.56
CA ARG A 141 23.04 -2.03 -1.15
C ARG A 141 23.06 -0.50 -0.98
N GLU A 142 22.61 0.23 -1.99
CA GLU A 142 22.53 1.69 -1.98
C GLU A 142 21.10 2.18 -2.18
N TRP A 143 20.85 3.43 -1.83
CA TRP A 143 19.59 4.10 -2.11
C TRP A 143 19.43 4.31 -3.62
N VAL A 144 18.30 3.86 -4.17
CA VAL A 144 17.96 4.02 -5.59
C VAL A 144 16.76 4.94 -5.72
N ASN A 145 16.88 5.95 -6.59
CA ASN A 145 15.76 6.80 -6.94
C ASN A 145 14.80 6.05 -7.88
N VAL A 146 13.51 6.05 -7.55
CA VAL A 146 12.48 5.49 -8.43
C VAL A 146 12.28 6.43 -9.63
N GLN A 147 12.57 5.95 -10.83
CA GLN A 147 12.33 6.68 -12.08
C GLN A 147 10.97 6.28 -12.66
N CYS A 148 9.94 7.06 -12.38
CA CYS A 148 8.63 6.85 -12.99
C CYS A 148 8.63 7.31 -14.45
N ILE A 149 8.40 6.40 -15.38
CA ILE A 149 8.19 6.73 -16.80
C ILE A 149 6.73 7.20 -16.93
N ASN A 150 6.53 8.43 -17.38
CA ASN A 150 5.19 8.89 -17.73
C ASN A 150 4.81 8.30 -19.08
N ALA A 151 3.71 7.53 -19.15
CA ALA A 151 3.24 6.94 -20.41
C ALA A 151 2.87 7.97 -21.50
N ASN A 152 2.88 9.27 -21.18
CA ASN A 152 2.62 10.37 -22.11
C ASN A 152 3.87 10.87 -22.85
N SER A 153 5.07 10.39 -22.55
CA SER A 153 6.25 10.67 -23.36
C SER A 153 6.29 9.72 -24.55
N SER A 154 5.91 10.27 -25.72
CA SER A 154 5.99 9.70 -27.08
C SER A 154 5.10 8.47 -27.38
N ILE A 155 3.87 8.76 -27.81
CA ILE A 155 3.29 8.06 -28.96
C ILE A 155 3.17 9.13 -30.05
N ASP A 156 4.29 9.40 -30.73
CA ASP A 156 4.32 9.99 -32.08
C ASP A 156 4.85 8.90 -33.01
#